data_AF-A0AAW3EIC5-F1
#
_entry.id   AF-A0AAW3EIC5-F1
#
_cell.length_a   1.000
_cell.length_b   1.000
_cell.length_c   1.000
_cell.angle_alpha   90.00
_cell.angle_beta   90.00
_cell.angle_gamma   90.00
#
_symmetry.space_group_name_H-M   'P 1'
#
loop_
_entity.id
_entity.type
_entity.pdbx_description
1 polymer ?
#
loop_
_entity_poly.entity_id
_entity_poly.type
_entity_poly.pdbx_seq_one_letter_code
_entity_poly.pdbx_strand_id
1 'polypeptide(L)'
;MAVIQLRNISKRFEHMQALASLSLDIADGEFLVLVGPSGCGKSTLLRMLAGLEDVSDGQILLGDDDITTWSPKQRNFSMIFQNYALFPHLTVEQNITFGMRMRGEPKADYPQRVQRVASLLQLEPLLKRKPGKLSGGQRQRVAMARAIVRDPRLFLMDEPLSNLDARLRSDVRDGIMDLHRQLKTTTVYVTHDQIEAMTMADRIAVLDRGVLQQVGTPEQLYSHPANVFVAGFIGTPAMNMLTLPCADGHAILPALSVALPASEETGSLTRVLLGVRPEHLTEHAASDGDLSLSGTVKQRELFGAEYLIHVDTPLGNIRYRRPNRDGVPNIGTSVVLHFSPQDCHWFSGQTARNLSQEKRNA
;
A
#
# COMPACT_ATOMS: atom_id res chain seq x y z
N MET A 1 -16.71 14.76 0.50
CA MET A 1 -16.64 15.02 1.96
C MET A 1 -16.07 13.79 2.62
N ALA A 2 -15.29 13.95 3.70
CA ALA A 2 -14.76 12.83 4.46
C ALA A 2 -15.87 12.17 5.29
N VAL A 3 -16.00 10.85 5.23
CA VAL A 3 -16.94 10.09 6.08
C VAL A 3 -16.30 9.79 7.42
N ILE A 4 -14.99 9.49 7.42
CA ILE A 4 -14.23 9.29 8.65
C ILE A 4 -13.08 10.27 8.70
N GLN A 5 -12.91 10.91 9.86
CA GLN A 5 -11.79 11.79 10.13
C GLN A 5 -11.03 11.28 11.35
N LEU A 6 -9.73 11.10 11.18
CA LEU A 6 -8.80 10.81 12.26
C LEU A 6 -8.08 12.10 12.58
N ARG A 7 -8.26 12.61 13.80
CA ARG A 7 -7.66 13.88 14.25
C ARG A 7 -6.63 13.61 15.32
N ASN A 8 -5.37 13.70 14.93
CA ASN A 8 -4.19 13.58 15.80
C ASN A 8 -4.19 12.31 16.66
N ILE A 9 -4.78 11.22 16.15
CA ILE A 9 -4.92 9.98 16.89
C ILE A 9 -3.55 9.38 17.19
N SER A 10 -3.36 8.82 18.38
CA SER A 10 -2.13 8.12 18.74
C SER A 10 -2.43 6.85 19.53
N LYS A 11 -1.47 5.92 19.55
CA LYS A 11 -1.55 4.71 20.35
C LYS A 11 -0.24 4.45 21.09
N ARG A 12 -0.36 4.33 22.41
CA ARG A 12 0.71 3.92 23.31
C ARG A 12 0.26 2.68 24.07
N PHE A 13 1.09 1.65 24.03
CA PHE A 13 1.07 0.55 24.99
C PHE A 13 2.08 0.86 26.09
N GLU A 14 2.01 0.15 27.23
CA GLU A 14 2.77 0.47 28.46
C GLU A 14 4.26 0.79 28.23
N HIS A 15 4.91 0.14 27.26
CA HIS A 15 6.33 0.34 26.98
C HIS A 15 6.65 0.68 25.52
N MET A 16 5.64 1.00 24.70
CA MET A 16 5.85 1.23 23.27
C MET A 16 4.82 2.19 22.67
N GLN A 17 5.30 3.23 21.98
CA GLN A 17 4.47 4.03 21.09
C GLN A 17 4.26 3.27 19.78
N ALA A 18 3.08 2.70 19.59
CA ALA A 18 2.75 1.93 18.39
C ALA A 18 2.34 2.82 17.21
N LEU A 19 1.69 3.95 17.51
CA LEU A 19 1.34 4.98 16.53
C LEU A 19 1.64 6.36 17.12
N ALA A 20 2.43 7.14 16.39
CA ALA A 20 2.57 8.56 16.63
C ALA A 20 1.27 9.29 16.27
N SER A 21 1.19 10.57 16.64
CA SER A 21 0.02 11.39 16.29
C SER A 21 -0.18 11.40 14.78
N LEU A 22 -1.36 10.97 14.35
CA LEU A 22 -1.72 10.78 12.95
C LEU A 22 -3.04 11.48 12.68
N SER A 23 -3.07 12.28 11.61
CA SER A 23 -4.30 12.84 11.07
C SER A 23 -4.53 12.32 9.65
N LEU A 24 -5.75 11.86 9.37
CA LEU A 24 -6.11 11.26 8.10
C LEU A 24 -7.62 11.34 7.86
N ASP A 25 -7.99 11.88 6.71
CA ASP A 25 -9.36 11.91 6.21
C ASP A 25 -9.61 10.79 5.20
N ILE A 26 -10.72 10.08 5.40
CA ILE A 26 -11.21 8.99 4.55
C ILE A 26 -12.54 9.41 3.90
N ALA A 27 -12.58 9.48 2.58
CA ALA A 27 -13.72 9.93 1.80
C ALA A 27 -14.84 8.88 1.69
N ASP A 28 -16.06 9.35 1.42
CA ASP A 28 -17.18 8.45 1.13
C ASP A 28 -16.89 7.59 -0.10
N GLY A 29 -17.16 6.29 0.00
CA GLY A 29 -16.91 5.32 -1.05
C GLY A 29 -15.44 5.08 -1.41
N GLU A 30 -14.49 5.66 -0.68
CA GLU A 30 -13.05 5.52 -0.95
C GLU A 30 -12.53 4.11 -0.62
N PHE A 31 -11.67 3.57 -1.49
CA PHE A 31 -10.82 2.43 -1.22
C PHE A 31 -9.43 2.91 -0.75
N LEU A 32 -9.29 3.11 0.56
CA LEU A 32 -8.03 3.53 1.19
C LEU A 32 -7.18 2.32 1.56
N VAL A 33 -5.96 2.25 1.05
CA VAL A 33 -4.99 1.20 1.41
C VAL A 33 -3.97 1.72 2.42
N LEU A 34 -3.77 0.99 3.52
CA LEU A 34 -2.69 1.19 4.47
C LEU A 34 -1.53 0.25 4.13
N VAL A 35 -0.35 0.80 3.85
CA VAL A 35 0.87 0.02 3.55
C VAL A 35 2.04 0.42 4.43
N GLY A 36 3.00 -0.47 4.55
CA GLY A 36 4.22 -0.25 5.31
C GLY A 36 4.82 -1.56 5.83
N PRO A 37 6.03 -1.52 6.41
CA PRO A 37 6.71 -2.69 6.95
C PRO A 37 5.91 -3.38 8.06
N SER A 38 6.25 -4.64 8.35
CA SER A 38 5.70 -5.35 9.50
C SER A 38 5.97 -4.57 10.79
N GLY A 39 4.94 -4.46 11.64
CA GLY A 39 5.05 -3.73 12.91
C GLY A 39 4.94 -2.21 12.84
N CYS A 40 4.69 -1.59 11.67
CA CYS A 40 4.57 -0.13 11.57
C CYS A 40 3.22 0.47 12.06
N GLY A 41 2.34 -0.34 12.64
CA GLY A 41 1.08 0.13 13.25
C GLY A 41 -0.19 0.03 12.40
N LYS A 42 -0.14 -0.56 11.19
CA LYS A 42 -1.32 -0.69 10.28
C LYS A 42 -2.51 -1.42 10.93
N SER A 43 -2.30 -2.64 11.42
CA SER A 43 -3.37 -3.42 12.05
C SER A 43 -3.82 -2.80 13.38
N THR A 44 -2.93 -2.09 14.08
CA THR A 44 -3.28 -1.30 15.27
C THR A 44 -4.24 -0.16 14.90
N LEU A 45 -3.93 0.59 13.84
CA LEU A 45 -4.80 1.65 13.31
C LEU A 45 -6.16 1.08 12.89
N LEU A 46 -6.16 -0.05 12.18
CA LEU A 46 -7.38 -0.72 11.75
C LEU A 46 -8.25 -1.21 12.93
N ARG A 47 -7.63 -1.72 14.00
CA ARG A 47 -8.34 -2.13 15.23
C ARG A 47 -8.88 -0.95 16.02
N MET A 48 -8.16 0.17 16.06
CA MET A 48 -8.67 1.41 16.65
C MET A 48 -9.88 1.94 15.88
N LEU A 49 -9.87 1.89 14.54
CA LEU A 49 -11.04 2.20 13.71
C LEU A 49 -12.22 1.27 14.01
N ALA A 50 -11.96 -0.03 14.19
CA ALA A 50 -12.99 -1.02 14.52
C ALA A 50 -13.56 -0.87 15.95
N GLY A 51 -12.90 -0.10 16.83
CA GLY A 51 -13.22 -0.02 18.26
C GLY A 51 -12.78 -1.25 19.05
N LEU A 52 -11.88 -2.07 18.49
CA LEU A 52 -11.30 -3.25 19.15
C LEU A 52 -10.07 -2.90 20.00
N GLU A 53 -9.56 -1.69 19.82
CA GLU A 53 -8.42 -1.14 20.54
C GLU A 53 -8.73 0.33 20.88
N ASP A 54 -8.46 0.75 22.11
CA ASP A 54 -8.72 2.14 22.53
C ASP A 54 -7.70 3.11 21.93
N VAL A 55 -8.14 4.33 21.64
CA VAL A 55 -7.28 5.44 21.22
C VAL A 55 -6.64 6.09 22.47
N SER A 56 -5.33 6.30 22.45
CA SER A 56 -4.64 6.93 23.59
C SER A 56 -4.87 8.45 23.65
N ASP A 57 -4.79 9.12 22.51
CA ASP A 57 -5.03 10.56 22.36
C ASP A 57 -5.65 10.84 20.99
N GLY A 58 -6.35 11.96 20.83
CA GLY A 58 -6.98 12.36 19.58
C GLY A 58 -8.42 11.85 19.44
N GLN A 59 -8.99 12.02 18.25
CA GLN A 59 -10.41 11.72 18.00
C GLN A 59 -10.64 10.98 16.68
N ILE A 60 -11.62 10.08 16.67
CA ILE A 60 -12.19 9.45 15.48
C ILE A 60 -13.59 10.00 15.29
N LEU A 61 -13.81 10.71 14.18
CA LEU A 61 -15.11 11.27 13.84
C LEU A 61 -15.76 10.48 12.68
N LEU A 62 -17.07 10.29 12.76
CA LEU A 62 -17.91 9.76 11.70
C LEU A 62 -18.94 10.82 11.30
N GLY A 63 -18.69 11.56 10.22
CA GLY A 63 -19.37 12.84 9.98
C GLY A 63 -19.06 13.81 11.14
N ASP A 64 -20.10 14.30 11.81
CA ASP A 64 -19.97 15.23 12.95
C ASP A 64 -19.90 14.51 14.31
N ASP A 65 -20.15 13.19 14.35
CA ASP A 65 -20.19 12.41 15.60
C ASP A 65 -18.78 11.98 16.02
N ASP A 66 -18.39 12.28 17.26
CA ASP A 66 -17.19 11.69 17.89
C ASP A 66 -17.50 10.25 18.33
N ILE A 67 -16.90 9.29 17.63
CA ILE A 67 -17.09 7.85 17.85
C ILE A 67 -15.92 7.21 18.59
N THR A 68 -14.98 8.00 19.12
CA THR A 68 -13.73 7.51 19.71
C THR A 68 -13.96 6.46 20.80
N THR A 69 -14.98 6.65 21.63
CA THR A 69 -15.34 5.75 22.75
C THR A 69 -16.47 4.77 22.40
N TRP A 70 -16.98 4.79 21.18
CA TRP A 70 -18.04 3.87 20.76
C TRP A 70 -17.51 2.44 20.71
N SER A 71 -18.30 1.51 21.24
CA SER A 71 -18.02 0.08 21.11
C SER A 71 -18.07 -0.40 19.64
N PRO A 72 -17.42 -1.52 19.30
CA PRO A 72 -17.49 -2.09 17.94
C PRO A 72 -18.91 -2.30 17.42
N LYS A 73 -19.86 -2.61 18.31
CA LYS A 73 -21.27 -2.79 17.97
C LYS A 73 -21.93 -1.48 17.54
N GLN A 74 -21.64 -0.37 18.24
CA GLN A 74 -22.21 0.95 17.97
C GLN A 74 -21.69 1.54 16.66
N ARG A 75 -20.41 1.31 16.32
CA ARG A 75 -19.80 1.81 15.07
C ARG A 75 -20.43 1.22 13.81
N ASN A 76 -21.01 0.03 13.89
CA ASN A 76 -21.53 -0.73 12.76
C ASN A 76 -20.55 -0.86 11.57
N PHE A 77 -19.26 -1.04 11.89
CA PHE A 77 -18.25 -1.40 10.90
C PHE A 77 -18.17 -2.93 10.77
N SER A 78 -17.71 -3.39 9.61
CA SER A 78 -17.45 -4.80 9.40
C SER A 78 -15.97 -5.05 9.15
N MET A 79 -15.38 -5.90 10.00
CA MET A 79 -13.98 -6.28 9.91
C MET A 79 -13.81 -7.68 9.31
N ILE A 80 -12.85 -7.81 8.41
CA ILE A 80 -12.42 -9.05 7.78
C ILE A 80 -11.00 -9.31 8.23
N PHE A 81 -10.82 -10.37 9.03
CA PHE A 81 -9.53 -10.74 9.59
C PHE A 81 -8.73 -11.61 8.61
N GLN A 82 -7.40 -11.53 8.72
CA GLN A 82 -6.42 -12.31 7.95
C GLN A 82 -6.73 -13.82 7.90
N ASN A 83 -7.16 -14.41 9.02
CA ASN A 83 -7.45 -15.85 9.12
C ASN A 83 -8.90 -16.23 8.78
N TYR A 84 -9.68 -15.32 8.19
CA TYR A 84 -11.12 -15.41 7.89
C TYR A 84 -12.04 -15.54 9.11
N ALA A 85 -11.55 -16.10 10.22
CA ALA A 85 -12.25 -16.29 11.49
C ALA A 85 -13.64 -16.96 11.32
N LEU A 86 -13.76 -17.95 10.44
CA LEU A 86 -15.02 -18.68 10.22
C LEU A 86 -15.26 -19.70 11.34
N PHE A 87 -16.52 -19.88 11.73
CA PHE A 87 -16.90 -20.90 12.70
C PHE A 87 -16.92 -22.28 12.03
N PRO A 88 -16.00 -23.21 12.39
CA PRO A 88 -15.81 -24.46 11.65
C PRO A 88 -16.98 -25.44 11.80
N HIS A 89 -17.74 -25.32 12.89
CA HIS A 89 -18.88 -26.18 13.21
C HIS A 89 -20.18 -25.75 12.51
N LEU A 90 -20.26 -24.51 12.03
CA LEU A 90 -21.42 -23.92 11.35
C LEU A 90 -21.32 -24.11 9.82
N THR A 91 -22.46 -24.17 9.14
CA THR A 91 -22.52 -24.10 7.66
C THR A 91 -22.18 -22.70 7.14
N VAL A 92 -21.99 -22.55 5.84
CA VAL A 92 -21.81 -21.24 5.19
C VAL A 92 -22.99 -20.31 5.49
N GLU A 93 -24.22 -20.76 5.30
CA GLU A 93 -25.43 -19.99 5.61
C GLU A 93 -25.48 -19.57 7.09
N GLN A 94 -25.11 -20.48 8.00
CA GLN A 94 -25.07 -20.20 9.43
C GLN A 94 -23.95 -19.21 9.79
N ASN A 95 -22.79 -19.28 9.12
CA ASN A 95 -21.72 -18.30 9.28
C ASN A 95 -22.17 -16.90 8.83
N ILE A 96 -22.87 -16.81 7.70
CA ILE A 96 -23.41 -15.55 7.18
C ILE A 96 -24.45 -14.97 8.15
N THR A 97 -25.42 -15.77 8.60
CA THR A 97 -26.53 -15.31 9.45
C THR A 97 -26.18 -15.14 10.93
N PHE A 98 -25.00 -15.58 11.38
CA PHE A 98 -24.62 -15.57 12.80
C PHE A 98 -24.72 -14.18 13.44
N GLY A 99 -24.17 -13.15 12.79
CA GLY A 99 -24.18 -11.79 13.33
C GLY A 99 -25.59 -11.20 13.46
N MET A 100 -26.49 -11.53 12.53
CA MET A 100 -27.89 -11.12 12.57
C MET A 100 -28.63 -11.77 13.75
N ARG A 101 -28.35 -13.06 14.02
CA ARG A 101 -28.89 -13.79 15.18
C ARG A 101 -28.47 -13.16 16.50
N MET A 102 -27.19 -12.82 16.64
CA MET A 102 -26.66 -12.20 17.86
C MET A 102 -27.22 -10.80 18.13
N ARG A 103 -27.69 -10.10 17.10
CA ARG A 103 -28.36 -8.79 17.22
C ARG A 103 -29.88 -8.90 17.44
N GLY A 104 -30.44 -10.10 17.38
CA GLY A 104 -31.88 -10.31 17.50
C GLY A 104 -32.67 -9.82 16.27
N GLU A 105 -32.05 -9.78 15.09
CA GLU A 105 -32.75 -9.37 13.86
C GLU A 105 -33.86 -10.37 13.49
N PRO A 106 -34.99 -9.91 12.91
CA PRO A 106 -36.10 -10.76 12.51
C PRO A 106 -35.66 -11.88 11.56
N LYS A 107 -36.01 -13.12 11.88
CA LYS A 107 -35.67 -14.29 11.05
C LYS A 107 -36.27 -14.23 9.64
N ALA A 108 -37.36 -13.47 9.46
CA ALA A 108 -38.00 -13.27 8.16
C ALA A 108 -37.06 -12.60 7.13
N ASP A 109 -36.11 -11.79 7.58
CA ASP A 109 -35.21 -11.04 6.70
C ASP A 109 -34.02 -11.88 6.20
N TYR A 110 -33.77 -13.03 6.84
CA TYR A 110 -32.56 -13.80 6.61
C TYR A 110 -32.49 -14.38 5.19
N PRO A 111 -33.53 -15.03 4.65
CA PRO A 111 -33.44 -15.68 3.34
C PRO A 111 -33.08 -14.69 2.23
N GLN A 112 -33.72 -13.52 2.22
CA GLN A 112 -33.47 -12.50 1.19
C GLN A 112 -32.04 -11.95 1.26
N ARG A 113 -31.55 -11.63 2.47
CA ARG A 113 -30.18 -11.11 2.64
C ARG A 113 -29.12 -12.17 2.34
N VAL A 114 -29.33 -13.43 2.77
CA VAL A 114 -28.45 -14.54 2.45
C VAL A 114 -28.42 -14.77 0.95
N GLN A 115 -29.57 -14.79 0.28
CA GLN A 115 -29.64 -15.00 -1.17
C GLN A 115 -28.93 -13.88 -1.95
N ARG A 116 -29.16 -12.61 -1.58
CA ARG A 116 -28.46 -11.46 -2.18
C ARG A 116 -26.95 -11.61 -2.11
N VAL A 117 -26.44 -11.87 -0.91
CA VAL A 117 -24.99 -11.97 -0.68
C VAL A 117 -24.41 -13.24 -1.28
N ALA A 118 -25.15 -14.35 -1.24
CA ALA A 118 -24.72 -15.59 -1.87
C ALA A 118 -24.58 -15.43 -3.38
N SER A 119 -25.50 -14.73 -4.04
CA SER A 119 -25.44 -14.48 -5.48
C SER A 119 -24.29 -13.57 -5.87
N LEU A 120 -24.10 -12.49 -5.11
CA LEU A 120 -22.99 -11.56 -5.29
C LEU A 120 -21.62 -12.24 -5.23
N LEU A 121 -21.49 -13.30 -4.43
CA LEU A 121 -20.24 -13.99 -4.17
C LEU A 121 -20.20 -15.43 -4.73
N GLN A 122 -21.21 -15.83 -5.51
CA GLN A 122 -21.35 -17.17 -6.10
C GLN A 122 -21.22 -18.30 -5.06
N LEU A 123 -21.92 -18.16 -3.94
CA LEU A 123 -21.91 -19.09 -2.80
C LEU A 123 -23.16 -19.99 -2.73
N GLU A 124 -24.14 -19.82 -3.62
CA GLU A 124 -25.40 -20.57 -3.62
C GLU A 124 -25.21 -22.10 -3.51
N PRO A 125 -24.35 -22.75 -4.31
CA PRO A 125 -24.15 -24.21 -4.20
C PRO A 125 -23.38 -24.62 -2.93
N LEU A 126 -22.86 -23.65 -2.17
CA LEU A 126 -21.99 -23.86 -1.02
C LEU A 126 -22.68 -23.59 0.32
N LEU A 127 -23.90 -23.01 0.33
CA LEU A 127 -24.61 -22.55 1.54
C LEU A 127 -24.72 -23.62 2.64
N LYS A 128 -24.91 -24.89 2.27
CA LYS A 128 -25.07 -26.03 3.20
C LYS A 128 -23.74 -26.67 3.60
N ARG A 129 -22.61 -26.29 3.01
CA ARG A 129 -21.28 -26.84 3.34
C ARG A 129 -20.74 -26.20 4.62
N LYS A 130 -19.83 -26.91 5.30
CA LYS A 130 -19.03 -26.36 6.41
C LYS A 130 -17.67 -25.86 5.89
N PRO A 131 -16.99 -24.90 6.57
CA PRO A 131 -15.72 -24.32 6.12
C PRO A 131 -14.61 -25.32 5.75
N GLY A 132 -14.54 -26.46 6.44
CA GLY A 132 -13.56 -27.52 6.14
C GLY A 132 -13.74 -28.22 4.79
N LYS A 133 -14.84 -27.96 4.06
CA LYS A 133 -15.13 -28.50 2.72
C LYS A 133 -15.02 -27.44 1.61
N LEU A 134 -14.40 -26.31 1.91
CA LEU A 134 -14.24 -25.16 0.99
C LEU A 134 -12.77 -24.95 0.65
N SER A 135 -12.50 -24.43 -0.56
CA SER A 135 -11.17 -23.90 -0.93
C SER A 135 -10.83 -22.61 -0.16
N GLY A 136 -9.58 -22.14 -0.22
CA GLY A 136 -9.16 -20.88 0.40
C GLY A 136 -10.00 -19.68 -0.05
N GLY A 137 -10.15 -19.51 -1.38
CA GLY A 137 -10.93 -18.41 -1.96
C GLY A 137 -12.43 -18.54 -1.66
N GLN A 138 -12.96 -19.77 -1.58
CA GLN A 138 -14.34 -19.97 -1.12
C GLN A 138 -14.51 -19.55 0.35
N ARG A 139 -13.58 -19.91 1.25
CA ARG A 139 -13.62 -19.45 2.65
C ARG A 139 -13.55 -17.92 2.74
N GLN A 140 -12.70 -17.30 1.94
CA GLN A 140 -12.62 -15.84 1.91
C GLN A 140 -13.94 -15.23 1.44
N ARG A 141 -14.54 -15.72 0.35
CA ARG A 141 -15.87 -15.28 -0.09
C ARG A 141 -16.92 -15.45 1.00
N VAL A 142 -16.89 -16.51 1.80
CA VAL A 142 -17.79 -16.66 2.96
C VAL A 142 -17.53 -15.61 4.05
N ALA A 143 -16.27 -15.25 4.30
CA ALA A 143 -15.93 -14.17 5.24
C ALA A 143 -16.41 -12.81 4.73
N MET A 144 -16.24 -12.53 3.42
CA MET A 144 -16.80 -11.35 2.75
C MET A 144 -18.33 -11.34 2.88
N ALA A 145 -18.98 -12.48 2.65
CA ALA A 145 -20.43 -12.60 2.76
C ALA A 145 -20.95 -12.23 4.15
N ARG A 146 -20.28 -12.74 5.19
CA ARG A 146 -20.58 -12.40 6.59
C ARG A 146 -20.39 -10.92 6.88
N ALA A 147 -19.45 -10.27 6.20
CA ALA A 147 -19.23 -8.83 6.34
C ALA A 147 -20.33 -8.00 5.66
N ILE A 148 -20.68 -8.36 4.42
CA ILE A 148 -21.64 -7.61 3.58
C ILE A 148 -23.07 -7.72 4.09
N VAL A 149 -23.48 -8.89 4.60
CA VAL A 149 -24.87 -9.12 5.05
C VAL A 149 -25.32 -8.17 6.17
N ARG A 150 -24.36 -7.50 6.83
CA ARG A 150 -24.59 -6.51 7.87
C ARG A 150 -24.92 -5.12 7.36
N ASP A 151 -24.75 -4.86 6.06
CA ASP A 151 -24.85 -3.53 5.46
C ASP A 151 -24.03 -2.48 6.25
N PRO A 152 -22.71 -2.68 6.39
CA PRO A 152 -21.88 -1.85 7.25
C PRO A 152 -21.62 -0.48 6.63
N ARG A 153 -21.38 0.52 7.48
CA ARG A 153 -20.95 1.86 7.02
C ARG A 153 -19.52 1.86 6.44
N LEU A 154 -18.70 0.91 6.89
CA LEU A 154 -17.29 0.81 6.55
C LEU A 154 -16.85 -0.65 6.52
N PHE A 155 -16.09 -1.02 5.50
CA PHE A 155 -15.32 -2.26 5.47
C PHE A 155 -13.90 -2.03 5.98
N LEU A 156 -13.47 -2.87 6.91
CA LEU A 156 -12.11 -2.91 7.42
C LEU A 156 -11.51 -4.27 7.07
N MET A 157 -10.42 -4.31 6.32
CA MET A 157 -9.80 -5.57 5.87
C MET A 157 -8.35 -5.63 6.33
N ASP A 158 -8.02 -6.62 7.18
CA ASP A 158 -6.68 -6.83 7.73
C ASP A 158 -5.97 -7.96 6.98
N GLU A 159 -5.19 -7.61 5.94
CA GLU A 159 -4.45 -8.54 5.09
C GLU A 159 -5.28 -9.74 4.59
N PRO A 160 -6.46 -9.52 3.98
CA PRO A 160 -7.40 -10.60 3.69
C PRO A 160 -6.89 -11.61 2.65
N LEU A 161 -5.80 -11.30 1.93
CA LEU A 161 -5.23 -12.11 0.85
C LEU A 161 -3.91 -12.82 1.21
N SER A 162 -3.36 -12.60 2.40
CA SER A 162 -2.02 -13.09 2.77
C SER A 162 -1.92 -14.62 2.81
N ASN A 163 -3.03 -15.30 3.09
CA ASN A 163 -3.11 -16.76 3.23
C ASN A 163 -3.43 -17.50 1.91
N LEU A 164 -3.39 -16.82 0.77
CA LEU A 164 -3.69 -17.40 -0.54
C LEU A 164 -2.43 -17.56 -1.41
N ASP A 165 -2.44 -18.56 -2.29
CA ASP A 165 -1.44 -18.69 -3.36
C ASP A 165 -1.57 -17.56 -4.40
N ALA A 166 -0.51 -17.34 -5.19
CA ALA A 166 -0.44 -16.19 -6.09
C ALA A 166 -1.55 -16.15 -7.16
N ARG A 167 -1.95 -17.30 -7.71
CA ARG A 167 -2.99 -17.36 -8.74
C ARG A 167 -4.34 -17.00 -8.15
N LEU A 168 -4.69 -17.67 -7.06
CA LEU A 168 -5.94 -17.42 -6.35
C LEU A 168 -6.01 -16.01 -5.76
N ARG A 169 -4.87 -15.44 -5.35
CA ARG A 169 -4.76 -14.07 -4.87
C ARG A 169 -5.20 -13.06 -5.94
N SER A 170 -4.77 -13.23 -7.18
CA SER A 170 -5.19 -12.35 -8.28
C SER A 170 -6.70 -12.41 -8.50
N ASP A 171 -7.25 -13.63 -8.60
CA ASP A 171 -8.69 -13.83 -8.84
C ASP A 171 -9.54 -13.22 -7.71
N VAL A 172 -9.12 -13.39 -6.45
CA VAL A 172 -9.88 -12.85 -5.32
C VAL A 172 -9.72 -11.35 -5.17
N ARG A 173 -8.55 -10.78 -5.50
CA ARG A 173 -8.35 -9.33 -5.59
C ARG A 173 -9.35 -8.70 -6.56
N ASP A 174 -9.46 -9.26 -7.76
CA ASP A 174 -10.38 -8.76 -8.77
C ASP A 174 -11.83 -8.82 -8.28
N GLY A 175 -12.19 -9.93 -7.60
CA GLY A 175 -13.49 -10.08 -6.95
C GLY A 175 -13.77 -9.05 -5.84
N ILE A 176 -12.76 -8.66 -5.04
CA ILE A 176 -12.90 -7.58 -4.05
C ILE A 176 -13.16 -6.24 -4.75
N MET A 177 -12.45 -5.96 -5.84
CA MET A 177 -12.63 -4.71 -6.59
C MET A 177 -13.96 -4.64 -7.32
N ASP A 178 -14.45 -5.74 -7.88
CA ASP A 178 -15.80 -5.85 -8.44
C ASP A 178 -16.85 -5.58 -7.36
N LEU A 179 -16.69 -6.19 -6.19
CA LEU A 179 -17.59 -5.99 -5.06
C LEU A 179 -17.60 -4.53 -4.60
N HIS A 180 -16.43 -3.92 -4.45
CA HIS A 180 -16.31 -2.53 -4.03
C HIS A 180 -16.99 -1.59 -5.05
N ARG A 181 -16.80 -1.81 -6.36
CA ARG A 181 -17.47 -1.03 -7.40
C ARG A 181 -19.00 -1.15 -7.35
N GLN A 182 -19.53 -2.32 -6.99
CA GLN A 182 -20.97 -2.55 -6.88
C GLN A 182 -21.58 -1.96 -5.61
N LEU A 183 -20.89 -2.07 -4.46
CA LEU A 183 -21.40 -1.62 -3.17
C LEU A 183 -21.11 -0.15 -2.87
N LYS A 184 -19.99 0.38 -3.40
CA LYS A 184 -19.44 1.72 -3.13
C LYS A 184 -19.33 2.06 -1.65
N THR A 185 -19.18 1.05 -0.81
CA THR A 185 -18.97 1.22 0.62
C THR A 185 -17.51 1.60 0.87
N THR A 186 -17.28 2.64 1.67
CA THR A 186 -15.92 3.03 2.09
C THR A 186 -15.17 1.83 2.67
N THR A 187 -13.93 1.65 2.25
CA THR A 187 -13.11 0.49 2.58
C THR A 187 -11.73 0.93 3.02
N VAL A 188 -11.27 0.43 4.17
CA VAL A 188 -9.88 0.53 4.62
C VAL A 188 -9.25 -0.84 4.55
N TYR A 189 -8.19 -0.96 3.75
CA TYR A 189 -7.55 -2.22 3.42
C TYR A 189 -6.08 -2.19 3.85
N VAL A 190 -5.65 -3.15 4.66
CA VAL A 190 -4.27 -3.28 5.11
C VAL A 190 -3.58 -4.36 4.28
N THR A 191 -2.39 -4.05 3.76
CA THR A 191 -1.55 -5.03 3.08
C THR A 191 -0.06 -4.73 3.23
N HIS A 192 0.75 -5.76 2.97
CA HIS A 192 2.19 -5.66 2.76
C HIS A 192 2.57 -5.84 1.27
N ASP A 193 1.60 -6.18 0.42
CA ASP A 193 1.81 -6.40 -1.01
C ASP A 193 1.62 -5.08 -1.77
N GLN A 194 2.68 -4.65 -2.46
CA GLN A 194 2.67 -3.40 -3.21
C GLN A 194 1.76 -3.48 -4.44
N ILE A 195 1.63 -4.64 -5.08
CA ILE A 195 0.76 -4.80 -6.25
C ILE A 195 -0.69 -4.60 -5.81
N GLU A 196 -1.08 -5.13 -4.66
CA GLU A 196 -2.42 -4.88 -4.09
C GLU A 196 -2.63 -3.38 -3.88
N ALA A 197 -1.70 -2.69 -3.22
CA ALA A 197 -1.82 -1.26 -2.97
C ALA A 197 -1.90 -0.43 -4.26
N MET A 198 -1.07 -0.76 -5.26
CA MET A 198 -1.00 0.00 -6.51
C MET A 198 -2.19 -0.24 -7.44
N THR A 199 -2.86 -1.39 -7.35
CA THR A 199 -3.94 -1.77 -8.27
C THR A 199 -5.34 -1.64 -7.68
N MET A 200 -5.47 -1.56 -6.36
CA MET A 200 -6.77 -1.52 -5.68
C MET A 200 -7.11 -0.14 -5.10
N ALA A 201 -6.12 0.66 -4.76
CA ALA A 201 -6.32 1.87 -3.96
C ALA A 201 -6.76 3.06 -4.79
N ASP A 202 -7.75 3.80 -4.30
CA ASP A 202 -7.95 5.20 -4.69
C ASP A 202 -6.83 6.07 -4.09
N ARG A 203 -6.53 5.82 -2.82
CA ARG A 203 -5.44 6.45 -2.08
C ARG A 203 -4.70 5.43 -1.21
N ILE A 204 -3.39 5.65 -1.08
CA ILE A 204 -2.50 4.87 -0.25
C ILE A 204 -2.00 5.76 0.89
N ALA A 205 -2.06 5.26 2.11
CA ALA A 205 -1.40 5.82 3.28
C ALA A 205 -0.20 4.95 3.65
N VAL A 206 1.00 5.51 3.56
CA VAL A 206 2.26 4.81 3.86
C VAL A 206 2.65 5.08 5.30
N LEU A 207 2.81 4.02 6.09
CA LEU A 207 3.28 4.10 7.47
C LEU A 207 4.68 3.51 7.63
N ASP A 208 5.52 4.21 8.38
CA ASP A 208 6.80 3.70 8.87
C ASP A 208 6.93 3.95 10.37
N ARG A 209 7.26 2.90 11.12
CA ARG A 209 7.47 2.96 12.59
C ARG A 209 6.40 3.75 13.34
N GLY A 210 5.13 3.58 12.99
CA GLY A 210 4.00 4.26 13.62
C GLY A 210 3.76 5.70 13.16
N VAL A 211 4.52 6.21 12.19
CA VAL A 211 4.40 7.56 11.63
C VAL A 211 3.85 7.49 10.21
N LEU A 212 2.86 8.34 9.92
CA LEU A 212 2.34 8.53 8.57
C LEU A 212 3.36 9.29 7.72
N GLN A 213 3.90 8.65 6.69
CA GLN A 213 4.97 9.19 5.85
C GLN A 213 4.40 10.03 4.70
N GLN A 214 3.38 9.50 4.01
CA GLN A 214 2.73 10.16 2.89
C GLN A 214 1.36 9.54 2.65
N VAL A 215 0.44 10.37 2.14
CA VAL A 215 -0.87 9.94 1.64
C VAL A 215 -1.12 10.57 0.28
N GLY A 216 -1.68 9.80 -0.65
CA GLY A 216 -1.97 10.25 -2.01
C GLY A 216 -2.42 9.11 -2.90
N THR A 217 -2.66 9.40 -4.18
CA THR A 217 -2.99 8.36 -5.16
C THR A 217 -1.78 7.46 -5.45
N PRO A 218 -1.97 6.21 -5.92
CA PRO A 218 -0.85 5.36 -6.33
C PRO A 218 0.14 6.05 -7.27
N GLU A 219 -0.37 6.77 -8.27
CA GLU A 219 0.43 7.54 -9.23
C GLU A 219 1.24 8.64 -8.54
N GLN A 220 0.63 9.41 -7.64
CA GLN A 220 1.31 10.48 -6.89
C GLN A 220 2.42 9.94 -6.00
N LEU A 221 2.20 8.84 -5.28
CA LEU A 221 3.24 8.23 -4.44
C LEU A 221 4.40 7.68 -5.29
N TYR A 222 4.08 7.12 -6.45
CA TYR A 222 5.08 6.54 -7.34
C TYR A 222 5.99 7.62 -7.96
N SER A 223 5.37 8.67 -8.51
CA SER A 223 6.01 9.75 -9.27
C SER A 223 6.54 10.87 -8.40
N HIS A 224 5.97 11.08 -7.21
CA HIS A 224 6.35 12.14 -6.30
C HIS A 224 6.44 11.59 -4.85
N PRO A 225 7.43 10.74 -4.55
CA PRO A 225 7.66 10.28 -3.18
C PRO A 225 8.19 11.44 -2.31
N ALA A 226 7.63 11.62 -1.12
CA ALA A 226 7.97 12.72 -0.22
C ALA A 226 9.34 12.57 0.46
N ASN A 227 9.82 11.33 0.60
CA ASN A 227 11.08 11.02 1.24
C ASN A 227 11.69 9.72 0.69
N VAL A 228 12.95 9.47 1.07
CA VAL A 228 13.73 8.27 0.68
C VAL A 228 12.98 6.98 1.00
N PHE A 229 12.29 6.92 2.14
CA PHE A 229 11.55 5.73 2.54
C PHE A 229 10.39 5.43 1.60
N VAL A 230 9.53 6.41 1.29
CA VAL A 230 8.41 6.21 0.34
C VAL A 230 8.94 5.87 -1.06
N ALA A 231 10.01 6.53 -1.49
CA ALA A 231 10.66 6.28 -2.78
C ALA A 231 11.18 4.83 -2.91
N GLY A 232 11.81 4.31 -1.86
CA GLY A 232 12.32 2.94 -1.81
C GLY A 232 11.23 1.89 -1.52
N PHE A 233 10.14 2.26 -0.86
CA PHE A 233 9.09 1.35 -0.45
C PHE A 233 7.97 1.19 -1.50
N ILE A 234 7.63 2.24 -2.25
CA ILE A 234 6.58 2.17 -3.28
C ILE A 234 7.23 1.88 -4.63
N GLY A 235 6.94 0.72 -5.22
CA GLY A 235 7.46 0.30 -6.51
C GLY A 235 8.27 -1.00 -6.41
N THR A 236 7.97 -1.95 -7.29
CA THR A 236 8.68 -3.22 -7.39
C THR A 236 9.19 -3.39 -8.82
N PRO A 237 10.52 -3.44 -9.06
CA PRO A 237 11.61 -3.31 -8.10
C PRO A 237 11.70 -1.91 -7.47
N ALA A 238 12.32 -1.83 -6.29
CA ALA A 238 12.52 -0.58 -5.58
C ALA A 238 13.39 0.41 -6.37
N MET A 239 13.18 1.71 -6.13
CA MET A 239 13.99 2.78 -6.70
C MET A 239 15.48 2.57 -6.40
N ASN A 240 16.34 2.86 -7.38
CA ASN A 240 17.78 2.89 -7.15
C ASN A 240 18.13 4.16 -6.38
N MET A 241 18.94 4.02 -5.33
CA MET A 241 19.35 5.14 -4.49
C MET A 241 20.87 5.24 -4.48
N LEU A 242 21.41 6.36 -4.95
CA LEU A 242 22.85 6.64 -4.99
C LEU A 242 23.16 7.84 -4.12
N THR A 243 24.17 7.74 -3.27
CA THR A 243 24.62 8.87 -2.45
C THR A 243 25.71 9.63 -3.18
N LEU A 244 25.48 10.91 -3.44
CA LEU A 244 26.40 11.77 -4.20
C LEU A 244 26.90 12.93 -3.34
N PRO A 245 28.15 13.38 -3.55
CA PRO A 245 28.59 14.66 -3.01
C PRO A 245 27.82 15.80 -3.66
N CYS A 246 27.61 16.86 -2.89
CA CYS A 246 26.95 18.09 -3.33
C CYS A 246 27.83 19.29 -2.97
N ALA A 247 27.92 20.26 -3.87
CA ALA A 247 28.60 21.53 -3.64
C ALA A 247 27.85 22.64 -4.40
N ASP A 248 27.71 23.82 -3.80
CA ASP A 248 27.11 25.01 -4.41
C ASP A 248 25.73 24.76 -5.07
N GLY A 249 24.90 23.93 -4.42
CA GLY A 249 23.57 23.57 -4.92
C GLY A 249 23.57 22.63 -6.14
N HIS A 250 24.69 21.95 -6.40
CA HIS A 250 24.81 20.99 -7.49
C HIS A 250 25.24 19.61 -6.96
N ALA A 251 24.60 18.57 -7.48
CA ALA A 251 25.05 17.19 -7.30
C ALA A 251 26.24 16.90 -8.23
N ILE A 252 27.26 16.26 -7.69
CA ILE A 252 28.49 15.93 -8.43
C ILE A 252 28.42 14.46 -8.86
N LEU A 253 28.36 14.24 -10.18
CA LEU A 253 28.53 12.93 -10.82
C LEU A 253 29.93 12.88 -11.47
N PRO A 254 30.48 11.69 -11.78
CA PRO A 254 31.85 11.55 -12.27
C PRO A 254 32.18 12.41 -13.51
N ALA A 255 31.21 12.62 -14.40
CA ALA A 255 31.38 13.35 -15.66
C ALA A 255 30.52 14.61 -15.77
N LEU A 256 29.67 14.91 -14.79
CA LEU A 256 28.73 16.03 -14.89
C LEU A 256 28.33 16.58 -13.51
N SER A 257 27.93 17.85 -13.49
CA SER A 257 27.32 18.52 -12.36
C SER A 257 25.86 18.80 -12.67
N VAL A 258 24.94 18.37 -11.81
CA VAL A 258 23.50 18.56 -12.00
C VAL A 258 23.00 19.56 -10.98
N ALA A 259 22.37 20.64 -11.45
CA ALA A 259 21.73 21.62 -10.58
C ALA A 259 20.58 20.95 -9.80
N LEU A 260 20.60 21.11 -8.48
CA LEU A 260 19.55 20.59 -7.62
C LEU A 260 18.31 21.48 -7.67
N PRO A 261 17.12 20.94 -7.39
CA PRO A 261 15.94 21.75 -7.11
C PRO A 261 16.25 22.76 -6.00
N ALA A 262 15.83 24.01 -6.19
CA ALA A 262 15.96 25.02 -5.15
C ALA A 262 15.09 24.66 -3.93
N SER A 263 15.73 24.51 -2.78
CA SER A 263 15.12 24.32 -1.45
C SER A 263 15.89 25.18 -0.43
N GLU A 264 15.34 25.37 0.77
CA GLU A 264 16.00 26.13 1.84
C GLU A 264 17.35 25.49 2.24
N GLU A 265 17.42 24.16 2.22
CA GLU A 265 18.62 23.41 2.61
C GLU A 265 19.67 23.35 1.49
N THR A 266 19.29 23.48 0.22
CA THR A 266 20.13 23.15 -0.97
C THR A 266 21.53 23.76 -0.92
N GLY A 267 21.67 25.02 -0.49
CA GLY A 267 22.97 25.71 -0.44
C GLY A 267 23.91 25.19 0.66
N SER A 268 23.40 24.47 1.66
CA SER A 268 24.15 23.93 2.79
C SER A 268 24.44 22.42 2.70
N LEU A 269 23.85 21.74 1.71
CA LEU A 269 24.00 20.30 1.54
C LEU A 269 25.40 19.95 1.01
N THR A 270 26.10 19.08 1.74
CA THR A 270 27.36 18.46 1.30
C THR A 270 27.15 17.10 0.65
N ARG A 271 25.95 16.51 0.83
CA ARG A 271 25.56 15.20 0.30
C ARG A 271 24.08 15.22 -0.06
N VAL A 272 23.75 14.50 -1.13
CA VAL A 272 22.37 14.27 -1.59
C VAL A 272 22.19 12.82 -1.99
N LEU A 273 20.94 12.36 -2.03
CA LEU A 273 20.60 11.07 -2.61
C LEU A 273 19.91 11.28 -3.95
N LEU A 274 20.43 10.62 -4.98
CA LEU A 274 19.80 10.49 -6.29
C LEU A 274 18.95 9.22 -6.31
N GLY A 275 17.65 9.38 -6.54
CA GLY A 275 16.69 8.33 -6.79
C GLY A 275 16.35 8.22 -8.27
N VAL A 276 16.51 7.04 -8.88
CA VAL A 276 16.07 6.76 -10.27
C VAL A 276 15.37 5.40 -10.33
N ARG A 277 14.20 5.34 -10.96
CA ARG A 277 13.45 4.09 -11.12
C ARG A 277 14.15 3.13 -12.08
N PRO A 278 14.14 1.81 -11.83
CA PRO A 278 14.76 0.83 -12.73
C PRO A 278 14.29 0.88 -14.18
N GLU A 279 13.03 1.24 -14.44
CA GLU A 279 12.46 1.39 -15.78
C GLU A 279 12.86 2.69 -16.50
N HIS A 280 13.42 3.68 -15.78
CA HIS A 280 13.89 4.94 -16.37
C HIS A 280 15.37 4.87 -16.80
N LEU A 281 16.01 3.70 -16.65
CA LEU A 281 17.39 3.44 -17.03
C LEU A 281 17.43 2.59 -18.31
N THR A 282 18.14 3.07 -19.32
CA THR A 282 18.24 2.42 -20.65
C THR A 282 19.69 2.22 -21.09
N GLU A 283 19.97 1.22 -21.93
CA GLU A 283 21.31 0.99 -22.53
C GLU A 283 21.64 1.96 -23.67
N HIS A 284 20.68 2.80 -24.07
CA HIS A 284 20.81 3.77 -25.15
C HIS A 284 20.30 5.13 -24.69
N ALA A 285 20.99 6.20 -25.05
CA ALA A 285 20.50 7.56 -24.85
C ALA A 285 19.21 7.77 -25.67
N ALA A 286 18.20 8.35 -25.03
CA ALA A 286 16.98 8.76 -25.68
C ALA A 286 17.09 10.18 -26.25
N SER A 287 17.90 11.04 -25.62
CA SER A 287 18.08 12.44 -26.02
C SER A 287 19.48 13.00 -25.76
N ASP A 288 19.84 14.07 -26.47
CA ASP A 288 21.02 14.88 -26.17
C ASP A 288 20.80 15.59 -24.82
N GLY A 289 21.57 15.20 -23.80
CA GLY A 289 21.45 15.73 -22.44
C GLY A 289 21.11 14.69 -21.38
N ASP A 290 20.84 13.43 -21.78
CA ASP A 290 20.69 12.33 -20.83
C ASP A 290 21.97 12.14 -20.01
N LEU A 291 21.79 11.85 -18.72
CA LEU A 291 22.88 11.47 -17.83
C LEU A 291 23.32 10.05 -18.17
N SER A 292 24.61 9.74 -17.97
CA SER A 292 25.13 8.40 -18.20
C SER A 292 25.97 7.88 -17.04
N LEU A 293 25.89 6.57 -16.81
CA LEU A 293 26.66 5.86 -15.80
C LEU A 293 27.12 4.51 -16.34
N SER A 294 28.44 4.31 -16.37
CA SER A 294 29.04 3.04 -16.76
C SER A 294 29.12 2.08 -15.57
N GLY A 295 28.94 0.79 -15.82
CA GLY A 295 29.15 -0.24 -14.83
C GLY A 295 29.24 -1.64 -15.43
N THR A 296 29.39 -2.64 -14.57
CA THR A 296 29.54 -4.05 -14.96
C THR A 296 28.37 -4.87 -14.46
N VAL A 297 27.78 -5.69 -15.33
CA VAL A 297 26.69 -6.59 -14.96
C VAL A 297 27.19 -7.63 -13.96
N LYS A 298 26.55 -7.71 -12.79
CA LYS A 298 26.87 -8.70 -11.74
C LYS A 298 25.86 -9.83 -11.67
N GLN A 299 24.59 -9.52 -11.90
CA GLN A 299 23.50 -10.49 -11.76
C GLN A 299 22.39 -10.19 -12.76
N ARG A 300 21.67 -11.26 -13.13
CA ARG A 300 20.51 -11.23 -14.01
C ARG A 300 19.40 -12.03 -13.35
N GLU A 301 18.23 -11.43 -13.19
CA GLU A 301 17.04 -12.09 -12.65
C GLU A 301 15.97 -12.11 -13.73
N LEU A 302 15.44 -13.29 -14.07
CA LEU A 302 14.40 -13.45 -15.11
C LEU A 302 13.01 -13.35 -14.48
N PHE A 303 12.23 -12.35 -14.92
CA PHE A 303 10.83 -12.11 -14.53
C PHE A 303 9.84 -12.49 -15.65
N GLY A 304 10.25 -13.42 -16.53
CA GLY A 304 9.45 -13.86 -17.68
C GLY A 304 9.63 -12.93 -18.88
N ALA A 305 8.83 -11.85 -18.97
CA ALA A 305 8.87 -10.92 -20.09
C ALA A 305 10.07 -9.96 -20.05
N GLU A 306 10.71 -9.85 -18.89
CA GLU A 306 11.81 -8.91 -18.63
C GLU A 306 12.88 -9.57 -17.77
N TYR A 307 14.09 -9.02 -17.84
CA TYR A 307 15.14 -9.21 -16.87
C TYR A 307 15.25 -7.99 -15.97
N LEU A 308 15.46 -8.22 -14.69
CA LEU A 308 16.05 -7.24 -13.79
C LEU A 308 17.57 -7.46 -13.80
N ILE A 309 18.31 -6.48 -14.29
CA ILE A 309 19.76 -6.55 -14.42
C ILE A 309 20.40 -5.73 -13.32
N HIS A 310 21.35 -6.32 -12.60
CA HIS A 310 22.07 -5.67 -11.51
C HIS A 310 23.44 -5.25 -12.02
N VAL A 311 23.75 -3.97 -11.90
CA VAL A 311 24.96 -3.35 -12.42
C VAL A 311 25.73 -2.71 -11.27
N ASP A 312 26.99 -3.09 -11.13
CA ASP A 312 27.94 -2.48 -10.21
C ASP A 312 28.59 -1.29 -10.88
N THR A 313 28.50 -0.12 -10.25
CA THR A 313 29.00 1.16 -10.78
C THR A 313 29.92 1.82 -9.76
N PRO A 314 30.77 2.78 -10.18
CA PRO A 314 31.59 3.55 -9.24
C PRO A 314 30.80 4.29 -8.15
N LEU A 315 29.51 4.54 -8.37
CA LEU A 315 28.62 5.24 -7.44
C LEU A 315 27.81 4.30 -6.53
N GLY A 316 27.86 2.99 -6.81
CA GLY A 316 27.08 1.96 -6.10
C GLY A 316 26.34 1.04 -7.06
N ASN A 317 25.64 0.04 -6.48
CA ASN A 317 24.86 -0.92 -7.25
C ASN A 317 23.52 -0.31 -7.69
N ILE A 318 23.20 -0.46 -8.96
CA ILE A 318 21.89 -0.09 -9.52
C ILE A 318 21.27 -1.25 -10.27
N ARG A 319 19.96 -1.15 -10.48
CA ARG A 319 19.15 -2.14 -11.18
C ARG A 319 18.38 -1.45 -12.29
N TYR A 320 18.27 -2.09 -13.45
CA TYR A 320 17.40 -1.61 -14.53
C TYR A 320 16.60 -2.75 -15.14
N ARG A 321 15.45 -2.42 -15.73
CA ARG A 321 14.61 -3.38 -16.43
C ARG A 321 15.04 -3.49 -17.88
N ARG A 322 15.21 -4.73 -18.36
CA ARG A 322 15.54 -5.02 -19.76
C ARG A 322 14.55 -6.03 -20.33
N PRO A 323 13.85 -5.74 -21.45
CA PRO A 323 12.97 -6.71 -22.08
C PRO A 323 13.69 -8.02 -22.40
N ASN A 324 13.05 -9.16 -22.17
CA ASN A 324 13.56 -10.49 -22.48
C ASN A 324 13.47 -10.74 -24.00
N ARG A 325 14.42 -10.19 -24.74
CA ARG A 325 14.62 -10.31 -26.19
C ARG A 325 16.11 -10.40 -26.48
N ASP A 326 16.50 -10.55 -27.74
CA ASP A 326 17.92 -10.62 -28.10
C ASP A 326 18.73 -9.42 -27.59
N GLY A 327 19.98 -9.68 -27.22
CA GLY A 327 20.91 -8.66 -26.74
C GLY A 327 20.82 -8.33 -25.24
N VAL A 328 20.22 -9.18 -24.40
CA VAL A 328 20.36 -9.03 -22.94
C VAL A 328 21.83 -9.25 -22.54
N PRO A 329 22.47 -8.29 -21.83
CA PRO A 329 23.89 -8.40 -21.49
C PRO A 329 24.15 -9.56 -20.53
N ASN A 330 25.32 -10.20 -20.70
CA ASN A 330 25.77 -11.29 -19.83
C ASN A 330 26.48 -10.76 -18.59
N ILE A 331 26.57 -11.59 -17.54
CA ILE A 331 27.37 -11.29 -16.35
C ILE A 331 28.82 -11.02 -16.77
N GLY A 332 29.42 -9.97 -16.21
CA GLY A 332 30.77 -9.50 -16.53
C GLY A 332 30.84 -8.51 -17.70
N THR A 333 29.74 -8.28 -18.42
CA THR A 333 29.70 -7.31 -19.52
C THR A 333 29.66 -5.88 -18.96
N SER A 334 30.45 -4.98 -19.55
CA SER A 334 30.35 -3.54 -19.30
C SER A 334 29.14 -2.96 -20.03
N VAL A 335 28.35 -2.16 -19.34
CA VAL A 335 27.17 -1.47 -19.88
C VAL A 335 27.25 0.01 -19.52
N VAL A 336 26.67 0.85 -20.38
CA VAL A 336 26.44 2.27 -20.09
C VAL A 336 24.94 2.47 -19.98
N LEU A 337 24.50 2.99 -18.83
CA LEU A 337 23.10 3.27 -18.56
C LEU A 337 22.83 4.75 -18.68
N HIS A 338 21.76 5.09 -19.38
CA HIS A 338 21.29 6.43 -19.66
C HIS A 338 19.97 6.69 -18.94
N PHE A 339 19.74 7.93 -18.50
CA PHE A 339 18.51 8.36 -17.86
C PHE A 339 18.30 9.87 -17.96
N SER A 340 17.05 10.31 -18.02
CA SER A 340 16.72 11.73 -18.10
C SER A 340 16.94 12.43 -16.75
N PRO A 341 17.43 13.68 -16.72
CA PRO A 341 17.40 14.52 -15.52
C PRO A 341 15.99 14.71 -14.95
N GLN A 342 14.93 14.61 -15.78
CA GLN A 342 13.54 14.78 -15.35
C GLN A 342 13.01 13.57 -14.57
N ASP A 343 13.60 12.40 -14.79
CA ASP A 343 13.26 11.15 -14.11
C ASP A 343 14.02 10.97 -12.79
N CYS A 344 14.84 11.97 -12.42
CA CYS A 344 15.63 11.97 -11.20
C CYS A 344 14.83 12.54 -10.02
N HIS A 345 14.89 11.84 -8.90
CA HIS A 345 14.43 12.33 -7.61
C HIS A 345 15.64 12.72 -6.76
N TRP A 346 15.59 13.89 -6.14
CA TRP A 346 16.68 14.40 -5.31
C TRP A 346 16.23 14.50 -3.86
N PHE A 347 16.97 13.86 -2.96
CA PHE A 347 16.67 13.88 -1.54
C PHE A 347 17.80 14.50 -0.74
N SER A 348 17.44 15.24 0.32
CA SER A 348 18.38 15.81 1.29
C SER A 348 19.19 14.69 1.96
N GLY A 349 20.52 14.81 1.96
CA GLY A 349 21.39 13.90 2.72
C GLY A 349 21.30 14.06 4.24
N GLN A 350 20.63 15.11 4.72
CA GLN A 350 20.44 15.39 6.15
C GLN A 350 19.07 14.92 6.64
N THR A 351 18.00 15.28 5.92
CA THR A 351 16.62 15.03 6.37
C THR A 351 15.94 13.86 5.66
N ALA A 352 16.57 13.33 4.60
CA ALA A 352 16.00 12.31 3.70
C ALA A 352 14.67 12.72 3.02
N ARG A 353 14.31 14.01 3.05
CA ARG A 353 13.14 14.57 2.36
C ARG A 353 13.44 14.86 0.90
N ASN A 354 12.41 14.80 0.06
CA ASN A 354 12.52 15.13 -1.35
C ASN A 354 12.60 16.65 -1.55
N LEU A 355 13.67 17.11 -2.19
CA LEU A 355 13.96 18.52 -2.41
C LEU A 355 12.95 19.21 -3.34
N SER A 356 12.24 18.45 -4.18
CA SER A 356 11.21 19.02 -5.06
C SER A 356 9.86 19.22 -4.38
N GLN A 357 9.60 18.56 -3.25
CA GLN A 357 8.32 18.66 -2.53
C GLN A 357 8.26 19.78 -1.50
N GLU A 358 9.40 20.26 -0.99
CA GLU A 358 9.41 21.35 -0.01
C GLU A 358 8.76 22.64 -0.56
N LYS A 359 8.75 22.83 -1.88
CA LYS A 359 8.04 23.95 -2.54
C LYS A 359 6.51 23.91 -2.43
N ARG A 360 5.89 22.74 -2.18
CA ARG A 360 4.41 22.61 -2.21
C ARG A 360 3.74 22.78 -0.84
N ASN A 361 4.50 22.69 0.25
CA ASN A 361 3.98 22.78 1.62
C ASN A 361 4.39 24.08 2.33
N ALA A 362 4.98 25.04 1.61
CA ALA A 362 5.34 26.37 2.10
C ALA A 362 4.28 27.41 1.74
#